data_AF-A0A1V5ZPK2-F1
#
_entry.id   AF-A0A1V5ZPK2-F1
#
_cell.length_a   1.000
_cell.length_b   1.000
_cell.length_c   1.000
_cell.angle_alpha   90.00
_cell.angle_beta   90.00
_cell.angle_gamma   90.00
#
_symmetry.space_group_name_H-M   'P 1'
#
loop_
_entity.id
_entity.type
_entity.pdbx_description
1 polymer ?
#
loop_
_entity_poly.entity_id
_entity_poly.type
_entity_poly.pdbx_seq_one_letter_code
_entity_poly.pdbx_strand_id
1 'polypeptide(L)'
;MTQIPEWAKAQTGARSVLERWISSSIERNLLIPYHGIHDEGSFTASWDAFYFTTQNPRIRDFLVWLRNGFADWTKDNLLHGYYPEGEVHHATEPFTHFIARFRTLLPGDTLTARLLEDAAEHLGNWVPEIPAWYDWKTHCMKSWRIGTRVVKTTPPDDYEEPDSVRPAIIALAAYAVTGKERYLAFCCDYADKWAAALLETPLPRVRFLQSAENLYNDRIVLQATGDLQLRLELVVASGLADWLMDLFYLTEKPTYAEASRVVMAGLVPVLADPRNSIAAALIAKYRRVTGDRSLDEAIVASLGPPPRYDKAGIVLREDWTDSKETRKERSMLLNKRIGHRFDQVRWADKEGQEVTEPTGAAWVLAWQITGEERYAARAMFLAGERLRLAMEKLQDGRDHGCGGNTIGAVASGHGRADRFGHVNSVWGPLLIGSSRVFSAEQPLVIYPSGLPDGVASLVNWAGNTGVEWFNTGEVARTVTWVDGSRPGATPQHVTIPPGEQREAPLEKAFPIARAVAG
;
A
#
# COMPACT_ATOMS: atom_id res chain seq x y z
N MET A 1 19.91 -13.28 -33.11
CA MET A 1 19.50 -12.29 -32.10
C MET A 1 18.61 -13.00 -31.11
N THR A 2 18.96 -12.98 -29.83
CA THR A 2 18.12 -13.56 -28.77
C THR A 2 16.75 -12.88 -28.76
N GLN A 3 15.68 -13.65 -28.70
CA GLN A 3 14.34 -13.09 -28.61
C GLN A 3 14.18 -12.36 -27.27
N ILE A 4 13.90 -11.05 -27.31
CA ILE A 4 13.67 -10.26 -26.09
C ILE A 4 12.43 -10.82 -25.36
N PRO A 5 12.54 -11.21 -24.07
CA PRO A 5 11.42 -11.69 -23.27
C PRO A 5 10.26 -10.70 -23.22
N GLU A 6 9.03 -11.21 -23.17
CA GLU A 6 7.83 -10.37 -23.18
C GLU A 6 7.75 -9.46 -21.95
N TRP A 7 8.16 -9.97 -20.78
CA TRP A 7 8.20 -9.19 -19.54
C TRP A 7 9.19 -8.02 -19.63
N ALA A 8 10.34 -8.21 -20.27
CA ALA A 8 11.36 -7.17 -20.43
C ALA A 8 10.87 -6.04 -21.37
N LYS A 9 10.15 -6.40 -22.45
CA LYS A 9 9.50 -5.41 -23.33
C LYS A 9 8.42 -4.63 -22.59
N ALA A 10 7.54 -5.33 -21.86
CA ALA A 10 6.46 -4.70 -21.11
C ALA A 10 7.01 -3.73 -20.04
N GLN A 11 8.08 -4.14 -19.34
CA GLN A 11 8.71 -3.32 -18.30
C GLN A 11 9.36 -2.06 -18.84
N THR A 12 10.12 -2.15 -19.93
CA THR A 12 10.78 -0.97 -20.52
C THR A 12 9.75 0.03 -21.07
N GLY A 13 8.63 -0.45 -21.62
CA GLY A 13 7.49 0.38 -21.98
C GLY A 13 6.87 1.07 -20.77
N ALA A 14 6.56 0.32 -19.70
CA ALA A 14 6.01 0.88 -18.46
C ALA A 14 6.96 1.92 -17.83
N ARG A 15 8.27 1.67 -17.80
CA ARG A 15 9.30 2.61 -17.29
C ARG A 15 9.14 3.99 -17.92
N SER A 16 9.04 4.02 -19.24
CA SER A 16 8.95 5.25 -20.02
C SER A 16 7.63 6.01 -19.76
N VAL A 17 6.56 5.31 -19.43
CA VAL A 17 5.28 5.93 -19.03
C VAL A 17 5.40 6.54 -17.64
N LEU A 18 5.93 5.80 -16.66
CA LEU A 18 6.14 6.30 -15.30
C LEU A 18 7.05 7.54 -15.29
N GLU A 19 8.17 7.50 -16.04
CA GLU A 19 9.12 8.61 -16.11
C GLU A 19 8.46 9.89 -16.63
N ARG A 20 7.67 9.79 -17.71
CA ARG A 20 6.95 10.92 -18.28
C ARG A 20 5.89 11.47 -17.31
N TRP A 21 5.15 10.58 -16.65
CA TRP A 21 4.15 11.01 -15.66
C TRP A 21 4.80 11.78 -14.51
N ILE A 22 5.78 11.18 -13.85
CA ILE A 22 6.41 11.75 -12.66
C ILE A 22 7.10 13.07 -13.02
N SER A 23 7.84 13.13 -14.12
CA SER A 23 8.51 14.37 -14.56
C SER A 23 7.50 15.50 -14.79
N SER A 24 6.42 15.21 -15.53
CA SER A 24 5.38 16.21 -15.79
C SER A 24 4.60 16.59 -14.53
N SER A 25 4.40 15.65 -13.60
CA SER A 25 3.71 15.90 -12.34
C SER A 25 4.53 16.79 -11.43
N ILE A 26 5.85 16.57 -11.33
CA ILE A 26 6.77 17.47 -10.63
C ILE A 26 6.64 18.88 -11.21
N GLU A 27 6.70 19.04 -12.53
CA GLU A 27 6.62 20.36 -13.18
C GLU A 27 5.31 21.10 -12.88
N ARG A 28 4.18 20.39 -12.81
CA ARG A 28 2.87 20.99 -12.48
C ARG A 28 2.72 21.37 -11.01
N ASN A 29 3.39 20.65 -10.12
CA ASN A 29 3.15 20.74 -8.68
C ASN A 29 4.27 21.47 -7.92
N LEU A 30 5.46 21.56 -8.51
CA LEU A 30 6.55 22.38 -8.00
C LEU A 30 6.05 23.83 -8.01
N LEU A 31 6.23 24.54 -6.90
CA LEU A 31 5.71 25.90 -6.60
C LEU A 31 4.32 25.97 -5.95
N ILE A 32 3.53 24.90 -5.89
CA ILE A 32 2.27 24.91 -5.12
C ILE A 32 2.60 24.51 -3.67
N PRO A 33 2.50 25.40 -2.66
CA PRO A 33 2.84 25.04 -1.29
C PRO A 33 1.84 24.03 -0.70
N TYR A 34 2.19 23.42 0.43
CA TYR A 34 1.29 22.51 1.14
C TYR A 34 0.14 23.32 1.76
N HIS A 35 -1.12 22.92 1.50
CA HIS A 35 -2.31 23.67 1.91
C HIS A 35 -3.09 23.00 3.06
N GLY A 36 -2.71 21.78 3.47
CA GLY A 36 -3.37 21.11 4.58
C GLY A 36 -4.49 20.17 4.17
N ILE A 37 -4.57 19.80 2.90
CA ILE A 37 -5.46 18.72 2.48
C ILE A 37 -4.86 17.41 3.03
N HIS A 38 -5.68 16.61 3.70
CA HIS A 38 -5.24 15.42 4.44
C HIS A 38 -4.53 14.37 3.55
N ASP A 39 -4.77 14.39 2.24
CA ASP A 39 -4.20 13.46 1.27
C ASP A 39 -3.28 14.13 0.24
N GLU A 40 -2.84 15.38 0.48
CA GLU A 40 -2.04 16.16 -0.47
C GLU A 40 -0.67 15.55 -0.79
N GLY A 41 -0.09 14.78 0.14
CA GLY A 41 1.12 14.01 -0.10
C GLY A 41 0.88 12.64 -0.76
N SER A 42 -0.34 12.10 -0.64
CA SER A 42 -0.67 10.72 -0.95
C SER A 42 -0.65 10.40 -2.44
N PHE A 43 -0.88 11.39 -3.32
CA PHE A 43 -0.82 11.18 -4.78
C PHE A 43 0.56 10.72 -5.27
N THR A 44 1.61 10.96 -4.46
CA THR A 44 2.97 10.54 -4.75
C THR A 44 3.31 9.15 -4.21
N ALA A 45 2.40 8.43 -3.53
CA ALA A 45 2.68 7.19 -2.78
C ALA A 45 3.35 6.07 -3.59
N SER A 46 3.17 6.09 -4.92
CA SER A 46 3.79 5.13 -5.84
C SER A 46 5.21 5.47 -6.28
N TRP A 47 5.68 6.70 -6.00
CA TRP A 47 6.95 7.20 -6.55
C TRP A 47 8.17 6.55 -5.91
N ASP A 48 8.04 5.94 -4.73
CA ASP A 48 9.15 5.27 -4.02
C ASP A 48 9.74 4.15 -4.86
N ALA A 49 8.89 3.27 -5.38
CA ALA A 49 9.33 2.15 -6.19
C ALA A 49 10.07 2.61 -7.45
N PHE A 50 9.63 3.73 -8.06
CA PHE A 50 10.31 4.28 -9.22
C PHE A 50 11.63 4.99 -8.84
N TYR A 51 11.67 5.68 -7.71
CA TYR A 51 12.90 6.26 -7.17
C TYR A 51 13.93 5.17 -6.83
N PHE A 52 13.55 4.11 -6.13
CA PHE A 52 14.47 3.02 -5.79
C PHE A 52 15.02 2.31 -7.03
N THR A 53 14.25 2.25 -8.11
CA THR A 53 14.71 1.72 -9.41
C THR A 53 15.64 2.67 -10.15
N THR A 54 15.40 3.98 -10.14
CA THR A 54 16.10 4.94 -11.03
C THR A 54 17.16 5.79 -10.34
N GLN A 55 17.08 5.94 -9.02
CA GLN A 55 17.85 6.91 -8.22
C GLN A 55 17.79 8.34 -8.77
N ASN A 56 16.70 8.71 -9.44
CA ASN A 56 16.56 10.05 -10.00
C ASN A 56 16.43 11.11 -8.86
N PRO A 57 17.40 12.03 -8.71
CA PRO A 57 17.41 12.97 -7.60
C PRO A 57 16.23 13.95 -7.64
N ARG A 58 15.69 14.28 -8.83
CA ARG A 58 14.54 15.19 -8.95
C ARG A 58 13.31 14.67 -8.20
N ILE A 59 13.12 13.35 -8.16
CA ILE A 59 11.99 12.72 -7.46
C ILE A 59 12.16 12.90 -5.97
N ARG A 60 13.33 12.51 -5.43
CA ARG A 60 13.66 12.68 -4.01
C ARG A 60 13.53 14.14 -3.58
N ASP A 61 14.12 15.06 -4.34
CA ASP A 61 14.15 16.48 -3.99
C ASP A 61 12.74 17.08 -3.96
N PHE A 62 11.85 16.69 -4.89
CA PHE A 62 10.45 17.08 -4.86
C PHE A 62 9.71 16.51 -3.64
N LEU A 63 9.88 15.22 -3.34
CA LEU A 63 9.24 14.59 -2.17
C LEU A 63 9.69 15.25 -0.87
N VAL A 64 10.98 15.56 -0.74
CA VAL A 64 11.55 16.26 0.42
C VAL A 64 10.98 17.67 0.54
N TRP A 65 10.91 18.41 -0.56
CA TRP A 65 10.29 19.73 -0.59
C TRP A 65 8.83 19.68 -0.13
N LEU A 66 8.04 18.72 -0.63
CA LEU A 66 6.64 18.55 -0.24
C LEU A 66 6.49 18.19 1.26
N ARG A 67 7.36 17.31 1.78
CA ARG A 67 7.39 16.94 3.21
C ARG A 67 7.73 18.12 4.09
N ASN A 68 8.72 18.92 3.69
CA ASN A 68 9.10 20.12 4.44
C ASN A 68 7.94 21.13 4.44
N GLY A 69 7.22 21.27 3.33
CA GLY A 69 5.99 22.08 3.27
C GLY A 69 4.92 21.60 4.25
N PHE A 70 4.68 20.28 4.34
CA PHE A 70 3.81 19.71 5.38
C PHE A 70 4.31 20.05 6.79
N ALA A 71 5.60 19.84 7.06
CA ALA A 71 6.21 20.08 8.36
C ALA A 71 6.14 21.57 8.79
N ASP A 72 6.17 22.50 7.84
CA ASP A 72 5.95 23.91 8.11
C ASP A 72 4.47 24.18 8.38
N TRP A 73 3.57 23.62 7.56
CA TRP A 73 2.12 23.74 7.75
C TRP A 73 1.66 23.21 9.12
N THR A 74 2.24 22.11 9.62
CA THR A 74 1.82 21.52 10.91
C THR A 74 2.05 22.45 12.10
N LYS A 75 3.02 23.36 12.05
CA LYS A 75 3.36 24.28 13.15
C LYS A 75 2.19 25.18 13.55
N ASP A 76 1.38 25.57 12.57
CA ASP A 76 0.27 26.49 12.76
C ASP A 76 -1.09 25.77 12.88
N ASN A 77 -1.16 24.51 12.43
CA ASN A 77 -2.44 23.82 12.23
C ASN A 77 -2.63 22.58 13.12
N LEU A 78 -1.55 21.99 13.63
CA LEU A 78 -1.60 20.84 14.52
C LEU A 78 -1.20 21.24 15.95
N LEU A 79 -1.72 20.51 16.93
CA LEU A 79 -1.36 20.64 18.33
C LEU A 79 -0.74 19.30 18.76
N HIS A 80 0.54 19.32 19.16
CA HIS A 80 1.35 18.11 19.40
C HIS A 80 1.24 17.11 18.24
N GLY A 81 1.67 17.52 17.04
CA GLY A 81 1.72 16.63 15.88
C GLY A 81 0.40 16.08 15.38
N TYR A 82 -0.76 16.46 15.94
CA TYR A 82 -2.06 15.93 15.53
C TYR A 82 -3.17 16.99 15.52
N TYR A 83 -4.28 16.69 14.86
CA TYR A 83 -5.41 17.60 14.74
C TYR A 83 -6.07 17.87 16.11
N PRO A 84 -6.33 19.14 16.46
CA PRO A 84 -7.03 19.48 17.72
C PRO A 84 -8.39 18.80 17.85
N GLU A 85 -9.13 18.76 16.74
CA GLU A 85 -10.36 17.98 16.59
C GLU A 85 -10.23 17.15 15.31
N GLY A 86 -10.34 15.84 15.44
CA GLY A 86 -10.10 14.94 14.33
C GLY A 86 -10.88 13.64 14.49
N GLU A 87 -10.63 12.76 13.54
CA GLU A 87 -11.15 11.42 13.55
C GLU A 87 -10.14 10.44 12.99
N VAL A 88 -10.26 9.16 13.36
CA VAL A 88 -9.21 8.16 13.16
C VAL A 88 -8.85 7.92 11.69
N HIS A 89 -9.73 8.20 10.73
CA HIS A 89 -9.51 7.95 9.31
C HIS A 89 -8.67 9.05 8.65
N HIS A 90 -9.20 10.26 8.44
CA HIS A 90 -8.52 11.29 7.64
C HIS A 90 -7.41 12.00 8.41
N ALA A 91 -7.53 12.15 9.73
CA ALA A 91 -6.50 12.82 10.52
C ALA A 91 -5.17 12.03 10.58
N THR A 92 -5.19 10.73 10.24
CA THR A 92 -4.00 9.85 10.22
C THR A 92 -3.37 9.70 8.84
N GLU A 93 -4.07 10.05 7.75
CA GLU A 93 -3.57 9.85 6.38
C GLU A 93 -2.28 10.61 6.07
N PRO A 94 -2.07 11.88 6.49
CA PRO A 94 -0.79 12.55 6.26
C PRO A 94 0.40 11.74 6.78
N PHE A 95 0.23 11.08 7.92
CA PHE A 95 1.31 10.33 8.57
C PHE A 95 1.51 8.96 7.93
N THR A 96 0.42 8.21 7.74
CA THR A 96 0.48 6.82 7.27
C THR A 96 0.69 6.70 5.76
N HIS A 97 0.18 7.65 4.97
CA HIS A 97 0.27 7.62 3.51
C HIS A 97 1.46 8.43 2.97
N PHE A 98 1.89 9.45 3.71
CA PHE A 98 2.93 10.36 3.24
C PHE A 98 4.18 10.39 4.13
N ILE A 99 4.09 10.66 5.44
CA ILE A 99 5.31 10.85 6.27
C ILE A 99 6.06 9.53 6.54
N ALA A 100 5.36 8.43 6.82
CA ALA A 100 5.98 7.16 7.21
C ALA A 100 6.98 6.62 6.16
N ARG A 101 6.73 6.86 4.88
CA ARG A 101 7.60 6.39 3.78
C ARG A 101 9.00 6.99 3.80
N PHE A 102 9.16 8.19 4.40
CA PHE A 102 10.45 8.86 4.42
C PHE A 102 11.50 8.10 5.24
N ARG A 103 11.08 7.16 6.10
CA ARG A 103 12.00 6.28 6.82
C ARG A 103 12.85 5.40 5.91
N THR A 104 12.37 5.09 4.69
CA THR A 104 13.13 4.30 3.69
C THR A 104 13.71 5.19 2.61
N LEU A 105 13.06 6.30 2.24
CA LEU A 105 13.61 7.29 1.30
C LEU A 105 14.82 8.06 1.85
N LEU A 106 14.76 8.43 3.13
CA LEU A 106 15.79 9.18 3.86
C LEU A 106 16.06 8.52 5.23
N PRO A 107 16.75 7.37 5.26
CA PRO A 107 17.09 6.71 6.51
C PRO A 107 17.89 7.65 7.43
N GLY A 108 17.47 7.73 8.70
CA GLY A 108 18.11 8.59 9.71
C GLY A 108 17.68 10.06 9.68
N ASP A 109 16.70 10.45 8.84
CA ASP A 109 16.16 11.81 8.84
C ASP A 109 15.41 12.13 10.15
N THR A 110 15.93 13.11 10.88
CA THR A 110 15.43 13.50 12.21
C THR A 110 14.09 14.22 12.15
N LEU A 111 13.78 14.90 11.05
CA LEU A 111 12.50 15.59 10.88
C LEU A 111 11.35 14.59 10.73
N THR A 112 11.52 13.57 9.89
CA THR A 112 10.56 12.46 9.75
C THR A 112 10.35 11.75 11.08
N ALA A 113 11.42 11.45 11.81
CA ALA A 113 11.31 10.84 13.14
C ALA A 113 10.51 11.72 14.11
N ARG A 114 10.80 13.02 14.15
CA ARG A 114 10.06 13.98 14.99
C ARG A 114 8.58 14.06 14.63
N LEU A 115 8.22 14.16 13.35
CA LEU A 115 6.82 14.27 12.91
C LEU A 115 5.99 13.03 13.27
N LEU A 116 6.57 11.83 13.11
CA LEU A 116 5.91 10.58 13.49
C LEU A 116 5.80 10.45 15.01
N GLU A 117 6.83 10.85 15.74
CA GLU A 117 6.83 10.77 17.20
C GLU A 117 5.78 11.71 17.82
N ASP A 118 5.73 12.95 17.36
CA ASP A 118 4.79 14.00 17.80
C ASP A 118 3.33 13.57 17.56
N ALA A 119 3.05 12.90 16.43
CA ALA A 119 1.72 12.36 16.16
C ALA A 119 1.36 11.11 17.00
N ALA A 120 2.36 10.35 17.48
CA ALA A 120 2.15 9.09 18.17
C ALA A 120 2.14 9.19 19.71
N GLU A 121 2.69 10.26 20.31
CA GLU A 121 2.90 10.37 21.76
C GLU A 121 1.60 10.39 22.60
N HIS A 122 0.44 10.62 21.97
CA HIS A 122 -0.86 10.67 22.64
C HIS A 122 -1.50 9.29 22.85
N LEU A 123 -1.07 8.29 22.08
CA LEU A 123 -1.75 7.00 21.99
C LEU A 123 -1.79 6.25 23.31
N GLY A 124 -0.68 6.25 24.05
CA GLY A 124 -0.63 5.64 25.38
C GLY A 124 -1.06 6.56 26.52
N ASN A 125 -1.65 7.73 26.22
CA ASN A 125 -1.98 8.79 27.17
C ASN A 125 -0.73 9.32 27.92
N TRP A 126 0.41 9.43 27.23
CA TRP A 126 1.68 9.83 27.85
C TRP A 126 1.86 11.33 28.01
N VAL A 127 0.98 12.14 27.40
CA VAL A 127 0.99 13.60 27.46
C VAL A 127 -0.15 14.07 28.37
N PRO A 128 0.14 14.56 29.60
CA PRO A 128 -0.89 14.85 30.61
C PRO A 128 -1.94 15.88 30.20
N GLU A 129 -1.57 16.84 29.37
CA GLU A 129 -2.45 17.92 28.89
C GLU A 129 -3.42 17.49 27.78
N ILE A 130 -3.22 16.30 27.20
CA ILE A 130 -4.05 15.79 26.11
C ILE A 130 -5.11 14.83 26.67
N PRO A 131 -6.40 14.97 26.28
CA PRO A 131 -7.43 14.03 26.71
C PRO A 131 -7.05 12.60 26.34
N ALA A 132 -7.29 11.65 27.23
CA ALA A 132 -6.91 10.27 27.00
C ALA A 132 -7.65 9.66 25.79
N TRP A 133 -6.90 9.08 24.85
CA TRP A 133 -7.42 8.42 23.65
C TRP A 133 -7.70 6.94 23.87
N TYR A 134 -6.92 6.32 24.75
CA TYR A 134 -6.95 4.88 24.99
C TYR A 134 -7.40 4.54 26.41
N ASP A 135 -8.15 3.45 26.55
CA ASP A 135 -8.48 2.85 27.85
C ASP A 135 -7.71 1.53 28.03
N TRP A 136 -6.62 1.61 28.78
CA TRP A 136 -5.75 0.47 29.13
C TRP A 136 -6.46 -0.65 29.91
N LYS A 137 -7.64 -0.40 30.50
CA LYS A 137 -8.40 -1.44 31.20
C LYS A 137 -9.24 -2.27 30.24
N THR A 138 -9.81 -1.64 29.22
CA THR A 138 -10.69 -2.29 28.24
C THR A 138 -9.98 -2.64 26.93
N HIS A 139 -8.73 -2.18 26.81
CA HIS A 139 -7.87 -2.27 25.63
C HIS A 139 -8.52 -1.61 24.39
N CYS A 140 -9.34 -0.58 24.59
CA CYS A 140 -10.11 0.09 23.54
C CYS A 140 -9.63 1.52 23.30
N MET A 141 -9.72 1.96 22.04
CA MET A 141 -9.82 3.39 21.76
C MET A 141 -11.15 3.92 22.29
N LYS A 142 -11.13 5.09 22.92
CA LYS A 142 -12.31 5.65 23.57
C LYS A 142 -13.35 6.18 22.59
N SER A 143 -12.97 6.47 21.35
CA SER A 143 -13.83 7.10 20.36
C SER A 143 -13.29 6.89 18.95
N TRP A 144 -14.18 6.97 17.97
CA TRP A 144 -13.81 7.15 16.57
C TRP A 144 -13.31 8.59 16.29
N ARG A 145 -13.71 9.56 17.11
CA ARG A 145 -13.29 10.97 17.05
C ARG A 145 -12.28 11.28 18.15
N ILE A 146 -11.01 11.11 17.80
CA ILE A 146 -9.86 11.44 18.65
C ILE A 146 -9.12 12.65 18.07
N GLY A 147 -8.90 13.65 18.89
CA GLY A 147 -8.08 14.82 18.61
C GLY A 147 -7.34 15.26 19.86
N THR A 148 -6.37 16.16 19.70
CA THR A 148 -5.52 16.60 20.82
C THR A 148 -6.22 17.56 21.78
N ARG A 149 -7.39 18.11 21.41
CA ARG A 149 -8.25 18.88 22.32
C ARG A 149 -9.56 18.17 22.68
N VAL A 150 -10.09 17.36 21.77
CA VAL A 150 -11.42 16.76 21.93
C VAL A 150 -11.38 15.27 21.64
N VAL A 151 -11.92 14.47 22.56
CA VAL A 151 -12.25 13.06 22.37
C VAL A 151 -13.73 12.89 22.67
N LYS A 152 -14.53 12.45 21.69
CA LYS A 152 -15.99 12.35 21.85
C LYS A 152 -16.40 10.98 22.37
N THR A 153 -16.57 10.86 23.67
CA THR A 153 -16.88 9.59 24.37
C THR A 153 -18.37 9.37 24.60
N THR A 154 -19.24 9.97 23.78
CA THR A 154 -20.68 9.77 23.84
C THR A 154 -21.20 9.36 22.47
N PRO A 155 -22.34 8.62 22.39
CA PRO A 155 -22.95 8.28 21.12
C PRO A 155 -23.22 9.51 20.24
N PRO A 156 -23.09 9.39 18.90
CA PRO A 156 -22.80 8.15 18.17
C PRO A 156 -21.30 7.88 17.96
N ASP A 157 -20.38 8.61 18.62
CA ASP A 157 -18.93 8.57 18.35
C ASP A 157 -18.16 7.59 19.27
N ASP A 158 -18.80 7.06 20.32
CA ASP A 158 -18.22 6.18 21.35
C ASP A 158 -18.12 4.71 20.91
N TYR A 159 -17.44 4.50 19.79
CA TYR A 159 -17.15 3.16 19.28
C TYR A 159 -15.74 3.11 18.68
N GLU A 160 -15.27 1.89 18.47
CA GLU A 160 -14.12 1.62 17.62
C GLU A 160 -14.48 0.59 16.53
N GLU A 161 -13.80 0.73 15.40
CA GLU A 161 -13.93 -0.09 14.20
C GLU A 161 -12.53 -0.31 13.61
N PRO A 162 -12.33 -1.14 12.57
CA PRO A 162 -10.99 -1.38 12.03
C PRO A 162 -10.18 -0.11 11.72
N ASP A 163 -10.79 0.97 11.24
CA ASP A 163 -10.09 2.26 11.02
C ASP A 163 -9.47 2.86 12.29
N SER A 164 -9.95 2.46 13.47
CA SER A 164 -9.37 2.86 14.76
C SER A 164 -7.95 2.33 14.98
N VAL A 165 -7.42 1.42 14.14
CA VAL A 165 -6.01 1.02 14.20
C VAL A 165 -5.05 1.98 13.52
N ARG A 166 -5.52 2.91 12.69
CA ARG A 166 -4.65 3.82 11.93
C ARG A 166 -3.70 4.64 12.82
N PRO A 167 -4.11 5.14 14.00
CA PRO A 167 -3.17 5.73 14.94
C PRO A 167 -2.10 4.74 15.44
N ALA A 168 -2.46 3.48 15.68
CA ALA A 168 -1.49 2.45 16.06
C ALA A 168 -0.49 2.12 14.91
N ILE A 169 -0.89 2.30 13.64
CA ILE A 169 0.02 2.24 12.49
C ILE A 169 1.05 3.38 12.55
N ILE A 170 0.64 4.59 12.98
CA ILE A 170 1.57 5.72 13.21
C ILE A 170 2.55 5.38 14.35
N ALA A 171 2.06 4.82 15.47
CA ALA A 171 2.94 4.38 16.56
C ALA A 171 3.96 3.34 16.08
N LEU A 172 3.56 2.38 15.25
CA LEU A 172 4.50 1.39 14.72
C LEU A 172 5.54 2.02 13.77
N ALA A 173 5.14 3.01 12.98
CA ALA A 173 6.08 3.79 12.17
C ALA A 173 7.03 4.63 13.05
N ALA A 174 6.54 5.22 14.14
CA ALA A 174 7.34 5.93 15.13
C ALA A 174 8.35 5.00 15.83
N TYR A 175 7.94 3.79 16.21
CA TYR A 175 8.87 2.75 16.70
C TYR A 175 9.97 2.48 15.66
N ALA A 176 9.61 2.30 14.39
CA ALA A 176 10.56 1.96 13.34
C ALA A 176 11.63 3.02 13.08
N VAL A 177 11.40 4.28 13.46
CA VAL A 177 12.37 5.40 13.31
C VAL A 177 13.02 5.83 14.62
N THR A 178 12.43 5.54 15.77
CA THR A 178 12.95 5.97 17.08
C THR A 178 13.51 4.83 17.94
N GLY A 179 13.11 3.58 17.69
CA GLY A 179 13.44 2.43 18.54
C GLY A 179 12.77 2.48 19.93
N LYS A 180 11.85 3.41 20.20
CA LYS A 180 11.24 3.58 21.53
C LYS A 180 10.22 2.48 21.79
N GLU A 181 10.55 1.55 22.68
CA GLU A 181 9.75 0.37 23.04
C GLU A 181 8.31 0.67 23.47
N ARG A 182 8.04 1.85 24.05
CA ARG A 182 6.67 2.25 24.44
C ARG A 182 5.66 2.16 23.29
N TYR A 183 6.10 2.45 22.06
CA TYR A 183 5.24 2.40 20.89
C TYR A 183 4.94 0.97 20.46
N LEU A 184 5.96 0.10 20.43
CA LEU A 184 5.76 -1.32 20.13
C LEU A 184 4.90 -1.99 21.21
N ALA A 185 5.13 -1.69 22.49
CA ALA A 185 4.34 -2.20 23.60
C ALA A 185 2.85 -1.84 23.48
N PHE A 186 2.53 -0.56 23.17
CA PHE A 186 1.17 -0.13 22.89
C PHE A 186 0.57 -0.89 21.69
N CYS A 187 1.31 -1.01 20.59
CA CYS A 187 0.81 -1.72 19.42
C CYS A 187 0.49 -3.19 19.72
N CYS A 188 1.33 -3.88 20.48
CA CYS A 188 1.09 -5.27 20.88
C CYS A 188 -0.13 -5.43 21.79
N ASP A 189 -0.28 -4.56 22.80
CA ASP A 189 -1.45 -4.57 23.71
C ASP A 189 -2.76 -4.40 22.93
N TYR A 190 -2.80 -3.42 22.02
CA TYR A 190 -4.00 -3.17 21.22
C TYR A 190 -4.26 -4.24 20.16
N ALA A 191 -3.20 -4.78 19.54
CA ALA A 191 -3.31 -5.81 18.51
C ALA A 191 -3.87 -7.12 19.04
N ASP A 192 -3.61 -7.47 20.30
CA ASP A 192 -4.10 -8.71 20.91
C ASP A 192 -5.63 -8.78 20.90
N LYS A 193 -6.29 -7.66 21.18
CA LYS A 193 -7.73 -7.53 21.11
C LYS A 193 -8.26 -7.74 19.69
N TRP A 194 -7.67 -7.05 18.71
CA TRP A 194 -8.11 -7.14 17.31
C TRP A 194 -7.86 -8.53 16.73
N ALA A 195 -6.72 -9.16 17.04
CA ALA A 195 -6.43 -10.53 16.64
C ALA A 195 -7.46 -11.50 17.22
N ALA A 196 -7.79 -11.39 18.51
CA ALA A 196 -8.84 -12.20 19.13
C ALA A 196 -10.21 -11.99 18.47
N ALA A 197 -10.56 -10.74 18.18
CA ALA A 197 -11.83 -10.38 17.53
C ALA A 197 -11.96 -10.95 16.11
N LEU A 198 -10.87 -10.98 15.34
CA LEU A 198 -10.85 -11.58 14.00
C LEU A 198 -10.97 -13.12 14.02
N LEU A 199 -10.63 -13.74 15.15
CA LEU A 199 -10.73 -15.19 15.36
C LEU A 199 -12.10 -15.62 15.93
N GLU A 200 -12.98 -14.68 16.26
CA GLU A 200 -14.35 -14.99 16.71
C GLU A 200 -15.15 -15.74 15.63
N THR A 201 -16.05 -16.63 16.08
CA THR A 201 -16.92 -17.43 15.20
C THR A 201 -18.40 -17.11 15.48
N PRO A 202 -19.30 -17.19 14.47
CA PRO A 202 -19.08 -17.66 13.10
C PRO A 202 -18.42 -16.63 12.16
N LEU A 203 -18.31 -15.37 12.59
CA LEU A 203 -17.75 -14.29 11.78
C LEU A 203 -16.80 -13.42 12.62
N PRO A 204 -15.75 -12.86 12.00
CA PRO A 204 -14.90 -11.85 12.63
C PRO A 204 -15.73 -10.71 13.24
N ARG A 205 -15.39 -10.30 14.45
CA ARG A 205 -15.94 -9.08 15.05
C ARG A 205 -15.16 -7.87 14.56
N VAL A 206 -15.87 -6.87 14.04
CA VAL A 206 -15.29 -5.66 13.43
C VAL A 206 -15.83 -4.36 14.01
N ARG A 207 -16.55 -4.41 15.15
CA ARG A 207 -16.97 -3.22 15.88
C ARG A 207 -17.09 -3.47 17.37
N PHE A 208 -16.78 -2.45 18.15
CA PHE A 208 -16.99 -2.41 19.59
C PHE A 208 -17.76 -1.14 19.94
N LEU A 209 -19.06 -1.29 20.20
CA LEU A 209 -19.95 -0.23 20.64
C LEU A 209 -19.87 -0.13 22.17
N GLN A 210 -19.69 1.08 22.71
CA GLN A 210 -19.65 1.28 24.17
C GLN A 210 -21.05 1.53 24.76
N SER A 211 -22.00 1.94 23.93
CA SER A 211 -23.39 2.20 24.29
C SER A 211 -24.36 1.23 23.61
N ALA A 212 -25.65 1.33 23.96
CA ALA A 212 -26.71 0.53 23.37
C ALA A 212 -26.86 0.79 21.86
N GLU A 213 -27.09 -0.27 21.07
CA GLU A 213 -27.09 -0.23 19.60
C GLU A 213 -28.08 0.80 19.01
N ASN A 214 -29.23 1.01 19.67
CA ASN A 214 -30.27 1.95 19.24
C ASN A 214 -29.86 3.43 19.33
N LEU A 215 -28.68 3.73 19.89
CA LEU A 215 -28.10 5.07 19.94
C LEU A 215 -27.19 5.37 18.73
N TYR A 216 -26.96 4.37 17.87
CA TYR A 216 -26.17 4.53 16.64
C TYR A 216 -27.08 4.54 15.41
N ASN A 217 -26.58 5.11 14.32
CA ASN A 217 -27.29 5.08 13.05
C ASN A 217 -27.24 3.69 12.40
N ASP A 218 -28.20 3.42 11.51
CA ASP A 218 -28.35 2.13 10.81
C ASP A 218 -27.07 1.68 10.08
N ARG A 219 -26.29 2.63 9.58
CA ARG A 219 -25.02 2.31 8.88
C ARG A 219 -24.01 1.68 9.83
N ILE A 220 -23.83 2.24 11.03
CA ILE A 220 -22.91 1.70 12.06
C ILE A 220 -23.35 0.29 12.46
N VAL A 221 -24.65 0.11 12.72
CA VAL A 221 -25.22 -1.19 13.11
C VAL A 221 -25.09 -2.23 11.98
N LEU A 222 -25.39 -1.85 10.74
CA LEU A 222 -25.22 -2.72 9.57
C LEU A 222 -23.76 -3.15 9.38
N GLN A 223 -22.81 -2.24 9.58
CA GLN A 223 -21.38 -2.54 9.46
C GLN A 223 -20.90 -3.45 10.60
N ALA A 224 -21.53 -3.41 11.79
CA ALA A 224 -21.26 -4.37 12.87
C ALA A 224 -21.81 -5.78 12.57
N THR A 225 -23.00 -5.84 11.97
CA THR A 225 -23.81 -7.07 11.89
C THR A 225 -23.81 -7.73 10.52
N GLY A 226 -23.30 -7.05 9.49
CA GLY A 226 -23.35 -7.51 8.11
C GLY A 226 -22.59 -8.80 7.82
N ASP A 227 -22.66 -9.22 6.56
CA ASP A 227 -22.04 -10.46 6.09
C ASP A 227 -20.50 -10.44 6.13
N LEU A 228 -19.89 -11.60 5.88
CA LEU A 228 -18.44 -11.75 5.89
C LEU A 228 -17.73 -10.78 4.94
N GLN A 229 -18.27 -10.55 3.73
CA GLN A 229 -17.63 -9.69 2.73
C GLN A 229 -17.58 -8.24 3.18
N LEU A 230 -18.67 -7.72 3.75
CA LEU A 230 -18.70 -6.38 4.31
C LEU A 230 -17.70 -6.23 5.46
N ARG A 231 -17.60 -7.23 6.35
CA ARG A 231 -16.66 -7.19 7.49
C ARG A 231 -15.22 -7.25 7.03
N LEU A 232 -14.89 -8.13 6.08
CA LEU A 232 -13.55 -8.22 5.51
C LEU A 232 -13.15 -6.93 4.78
N GLU A 233 -14.07 -6.28 4.07
CA GLU A 233 -13.79 -4.99 3.44
C GLU A 233 -13.39 -3.92 4.49
N LEU A 234 -14.02 -3.89 5.65
CA LEU A 234 -13.63 -2.96 6.73
C LEU A 234 -12.22 -3.25 7.27
N VAL A 235 -11.90 -4.53 7.46
CA VAL A 235 -10.57 -4.98 7.91
C VAL A 235 -9.48 -4.65 6.88
N VAL A 236 -9.79 -4.81 5.61
CA VAL A 236 -8.86 -4.60 4.50
C VAL A 236 -8.63 -3.11 4.24
N ALA A 237 -9.70 -2.32 4.12
CA ALA A 237 -9.60 -0.89 3.81
C ALA A 237 -8.99 -0.03 4.93
N SER A 238 -8.96 -0.54 6.16
CA SER A 238 -8.36 0.13 7.32
C SER A 238 -6.86 -0.11 7.48
N GLY A 239 -6.31 -1.10 6.78
CA GLY A 239 -4.93 -1.55 6.99
C GLY A 239 -4.73 -2.45 8.22
N LEU A 240 -5.81 -2.90 8.90
CA LEU A 240 -5.71 -3.77 10.08
C LEU A 240 -4.94 -5.07 9.78
N ALA A 241 -5.25 -5.75 8.68
CA ALA A 241 -4.52 -6.96 8.30
C ALA A 241 -3.04 -6.68 7.99
N ASP A 242 -2.74 -5.54 7.36
CA ASP A 242 -1.37 -5.13 7.04
C ASP A 242 -0.55 -4.88 8.30
N TRP A 243 -1.16 -4.21 9.27
CA TRP A 243 -0.57 -3.90 10.57
C TRP A 243 -0.32 -5.15 11.43
N LEU A 244 -1.24 -6.13 11.43
CA LEU A 244 -1.03 -7.40 12.12
C LEU A 244 0.15 -8.19 11.50
N MET A 245 0.29 -8.17 10.17
CA MET A 245 1.44 -8.80 9.51
C MET A 245 2.76 -8.10 9.86
N ASP A 246 2.76 -6.77 9.94
CA ASP A 246 3.92 -6.00 10.39
C ASP A 246 4.31 -6.34 11.84
N LEU A 247 3.33 -6.50 12.73
CA LEU A 247 3.58 -6.90 14.12
C LEU A 247 4.04 -8.35 14.23
N PHE A 248 3.48 -9.27 13.44
CA PHE A 248 3.99 -10.63 13.36
C PHE A 248 5.45 -10.65 12.91
N TYR A 249 5.81 -9.84 11.91
CA TYR A 249 7.17 -9.73 11.43
C TYR A 249 8.17 -9.27 12.53
N LEU A 250 7.73 -8.43 13.47
CA LEU A 250 8.57 -7.98 14.59
C LEU A 250 8.61 -8.94 15.78
N THR A 251 7.46 -9.56 16.09
CA THR A 251 7.24 -10.26 17.37
C THR A 251 7.17 -11.77 17.24
N GLU A 252 6.97 -12.27 16.03
CA GLU A 252 6.71 -13.68 15.69
C GLU A 252 5.51 -14.28 16.46
N LYS A 253 4.62 -13.43 17.00
CA LYS A 253 3.48 -13.89 17.80
C LYS A 253 2.46 -14.63 16.92
N PRO A 254 2.22 -15.94 17.11
CA PRO A 254 1.44 -16.74 16.16
C PRO A 254 0.00 -16.27 15.97
N THR A 255 -0.62 -15.68 17.00
CA THR A 255 -1.99 -15.18 16.95
C THR A 255 -2.20 -14.11 15.87
N TYR A 256 -1.17 -13.29 15.58
CA TYR A 256 -1.25 -12.27 14.53
C TYR A 256 -1.24 -12.89 13.13
N ALA A 257 -0.43 -13.95 12.92
CA ALA A 257 -0.44 -14.71 11.68
C ALA A 257 -1.76 -15.47 11.49
N GLU A 258 -2.30 -16.09 12.56
CA GLU A 258 -3.56 -16.82 12.50
C GLU A 258 -4.75 -15.92 12.16
N ALA A 259 -4.86 -14.76 12.81
CA ALA A 259 -5.89 -13.77 12.50
C ALA A 259 -5.77 -13.26 11.06
N SER A 260 -4.54 -12.99 10.59
CA SER A 260 -4.28 -12.60 9.20
C SER A 260 -4.69 -13.70 8.21
N ARG A 261 -4.46 -14.98 8.54
CA ARG A 261 -4.84 -16.12 7.70
C ARG A 261 -6.36 -16.20 7.48
N VAL A 262 -7.17 -15.93 8.52
CA VAL A 262 -8.64 -15.89 8.40
C VAL A 262 -9.06 -14.85 7.37
N VAL A 263 -8.46 -13.66 7.43
CA VAL A 263 -8.70 -12.59 6.46
C VAL A 263 -8.30 -13.06 5.06
N MET A 264 -7.06 -13.53 4.88
CA MET A 264 -6.54 -13.95 3.56
C MET A 264 -7.37 -15.07 2.92
N ALA A 265 -7.80 -16.07 3.70
CA ALA A 265 -8.68 -17.13 3.21
C ALA A 265 -10.01 -16.59 2.66
N GLY A 266 -10.57 -15.55 3.31
CA GLY A 266 -11.75 -14.86 2.83
C GLY A 266 -11.54 -13.98 1.59
N LEU A 267 -10.29 -13.64 1.26
CA LEU A 267 -9.93 -12.86 0.07
C LEU A 267 -9.71 -13.70 -1.19
N VAL A 268 -9.39 -15.00 -1.05
CA VAL A 268 -9.17 -15.90 -2.20
C VAL A 268 -10.35 -15.90 -3.20
N PRO A 269 -11.64 -15.98 -2.77
CA PRO A 269 -12.77 -16.03 -3.70
C PRO A 269 -12.96 -14.77 -4.57
N VAL A 270 -12.33 -13.65 -4.22
CA VAL A 270 -12.47 -12.36 -4.93
C VAL A 270 -11.23 -11.96 -5.74
N LEU A 271 -10.24 -12.85 -5.86
CA LEU A 271 -8.99 -12.59 -6.59
C LEU A 271 -9.18 -12.36 -8.10
N ALA A 272 -10.19 -12.99 -8.69
CA ALA A 272 -10.53 -12.81 -10.10
C ALA A 272 -11.28 -11.49 -10.39
N ASP A 273 -11.62 -10.70 -9.37
CA ASP A 273 -12.31 -9.43 -9.59
C ASP A 273 -11.37 -8.41 -10.28
N PRO A 274 -11.73 -7.87 -11.47
CA PRO A 274 -10.90 -6.95 -12.25
C PRO A 274 -10.60 -5.61 -11.56
N ARG A 275 -11.22 -5.36 -10.41
CA ARG A 275 -11.16 -4.09 -9.66
C ARG A 275 -10.57 -4.26 -8.26
N ASN A 276 -10.22 -5.49 -7.85
CA ASN A 276 -9.69 -5.77 -6.52
C ASN A 276 -8.18 -6.08 -6.57
N SER A 277 -7.35 -5.04 -6.48
CA SER A 277 -5.90 -5.20 -6.39
C SER A 277 -5.42 -5.52 -4.97
N ILE A 278 -6.14 -5.04 -3.96
CA ILE A 278 -5.75 -5.14 -2.55
C ILE A 278 -5.75 -6.60 -2.05
N ALA A 279 -6.69 -7.43 -2.50
CA ALA A 279 -6.74 -8.84 -2.10
C ALA A 279 -5.45 -9.58 -2.49
N ALA A 280 -5.03 -9.47 -3.75
CA ALA A 280 -3.82 -10.13 -4.21
C ALA A 280 -2.56 -9.60 -3.52
N ALA A 281 -2.47 -8.29 -3.31
CA ALA A 281 -1.30 -7.68 -2.67
C ALA A 281 -1.17 -8.04 -1.18
N LEU A 282 -2.27 -8.08 -0.43
CA LEU A 282 -2.27 -8.53 0.97
C LEU A 282 -1.91 -10.01 1.09
N ILE A 283 -2.47 -10.87 0.23
CA ILE A 283 -2.11 -12.30 0.21
C ILE A 283 -0.63 -12.47 -0.14
N ALA A 284 -0.11 -11.71 -1.10
CA ALA A 284 1.31 -11.71 -1.43
C ALA A 284 2.17 -11.36 -0.22
N LYS A 285 1.84 -10.28 0.51
CA LYS A 285 2.54 -9.92 1.74
C LYS A 285 2.42 -11.00 2.82
N TYR A 286 1.23 -11.55 3.05
CA TYR A 286 1.00 -12.63 4.01
C TYR A 286 1.92 -13.82 3.74
N ARG A 287 1.88 -14.36 2.51
CA ARG A 287 2.75 -15.46 2.08
C ARG A 287 4.22 -15.15 2.35
N ARG A 288 4.64 -13.93 2.03
CA ARG A 288 6.02 -13.50 2.17
C ARG A 288 6.47 -13.39 3.63
N VAL A 289 5.60 -12.87 4.50
CA VAL A 289 5.86 -12.63 5.92
C VAL A 289 5.80 -13.91 6.74
N THR A 290 4.81 -14.77 6.50
CA THR A 290 4.57 -15.97 7.33
C THR A 290 5.21 -17.23 6.76
N GLY A 291 5.59 -17.22 5.47
CA GLY A 291 6.00 -18.43 4.78
C GLY A 291 4.83 -19.41 4.49
N ASP A 292 3.60 -19.06 4.85
CA ASP A 292 2.44 -19.92 4.61
C ASP A 292 2.14 -20.02 3.11
N ARG A 293 1.95 -21.26 2.64
CA ARG A 293 1.66 -21.63 1.23
C ARG A 293 0.35 -22.42 1.12
N SER A 294 -0.39 -22.58 2.21
CA SER A 294 -1.60 -23.41 2.29
C SER A 294 -2.73 -22.93 1.37
N LEU A 295 -2.67 -21.70 0.88
CA LEU A 295 -3.67 -21.11 -0.03
C LEU A 295 -3.25 -21.17 -1.51
N ASP A 296 -2.01 -21.59 -1.83
CA ASP A 296 -1.43 -21.44 -3.18
C ASP A 296 -2.25 -22.16 -4.28
N GLU A 297 -2.68 -23.39 -4.03
CA GLU A 297 -3.50 -24.14 -4.97
C GLU A 297 -4.83 -23.44 -5.25
N ALA A 298 -5.51 -22.96 -4.21
CA ALA A 298 -6.78 -22.25 -4.33
C ALA A 298 -6.61 -20.90 -5.04
N ILE A 299 -5.50 -20.20 -4.78
CA ILE A 299 -5.15 -18.94 -5.45
C ILE A 299 -4.99 -19.17 -6.95
N VAL A 300 -4.15 -20.12 -7.36
CA VAL A 300 -3.89 -20.38 -8.79
C VAL A 300 -5.16 -20.86 -9.50
N ALA A 301 -5.95 -21.73 -8.85
CA ALA A 301 -7.23 -22.20 -9.38
C ALA A 301 -8.24 -21.05 -9.61
N SER A 302 -8.21 -20.00 -8.79
CA SER A 302 -9.14 -18.87 -8.90
C SER A 302 -8.85 -17.92 -10.08
N LEU A 303 -7.63 -17.92 -10.62
CA LEU A 303 -7.18 -16.92 -11.61
C LEU A 303 -7.17 -17.43 -13.05
N GLY A 304 -6.88 -18.73 -13.25
CA GLY A 304 -6.74 -19.31 -14.59
C GLY A 304 -5.58 -18.72 -15.41
N PRO A 305 -5.44 -19.11 -16.69
CA PRO A 305 -4.37 -18.61 -17.55
C PRO A 305 -4.60 -17.16 -17.97
N PRO A 306 -3.55 -16.31 -18.06
CA PRO A 306 -3.70 -14.94 -18.50
C PRO A 306 -3.87 -14.89 -20.03
N PRO A 307 -4.51 -13.86 -20.57
CA PRO A 307 -4.45 -13.60 -22.01
C PRO A 307 -3.01 -13.31 -22.45
N ARG A 308 -2.76 -13.36 -23.77
CA ARG A 308 -1.48 -12.92 -24.35
C ARG A 308 -1.12 -11.52 -23.82
N TYR A 309 0.16 -11.29 -23.49
CA TYR A 309 0.56 -10.10 -22.74
C TYR A 309 0.15 -8.78 -23.41
N ASP A 310 0.26 -8.72 -24.75
CA ASP A 310 -0.04 -7.56 -25.61
C ASP A 310 -1.46 -7.61 -26.21
N LYS A 311 -2.36 -8.45 -25.67
CA LYS A 311 -3.76 -8.49 -26.14
C LYS A 311 -4.30 -7.06 -26.19
N ALA A 312 -4.60 -6.63 -27.40
CA ALA A 312 -4.82 -5.23 -27.73
C ALA A 312 -6.05 -4.65 -27.02
N GLY A 313 -6.03 -3.33 -26.85
CA GLY A 313 -7.26 -2.54 -26.87
C GLY A 313 -7.93 -2.27 -25.54
N ILE A 314 -7.17 -1.99 -24.49
CA ILE A 314 -7.76 -1.41 -23.28
C ILE A 314 -7.99 0.09 -23.53
N VAL A 315 -9.16 0.58 -23.16
CA VAL A 315 -9.47 2.00 -23.12
C VAL A 315 -9.97 2.38 -21.73
N LEU A 316 -9.77 3.66 -21.37
CA LEU A 316 -10.42 4.22 -20.19
C LEU A 316 -11.90 4.40 -20.52
N ARG A 317 -12.76 3.87 -19.66
CA ARG A 317 -14.20 3.95 -19.84
C ARG A 317 -14.72 5.30 -19.31
N GLU A 318 -15.02 6.23 -20.20
CA GLU A 318 -15.38 7.62 -19.88
C GLU A 318 -16.84 7.80 -19.39
N ASP A 319 -17.73 6.84 -19.67
CA ASP A 319 -19.18 6.94 -19.44
C ASP A 319 -19.65 6.66 -17.99
N TRP A 320 -18.75 6.60 -17.00
CA TRP A 320 -19.07 6.01 -15.68
C TRP A 320 -18.54 6.74 -14.45
N THR A 321 -18.77 8.05 -14.35
CA THR A 321 -18.94 8.66 -13.02
C THR A 321 -20.39 8.51 -12.62
N ASP A 322 -20.71 7.72 -11.58
CA ASP A 322 -22.06 7.72 -11.00
C ASP A 322 -22.44 9.18 -10.66
N SER A 323 -23.42 9.73 -11.40
CA SER A 323 -24.02 11.03 -11.13
C SER A 323 -24.49 11.10 -9.68
N LYS A 324 -24.55 12.30 -9.07
CA LYS A 324 -25.08 12.46 -7.70
C LYS A 324 -26.49 11.83 -7.51
N GLU A 325 -27.28 11.73 -8.57
CA GLU A 325 -28.60 11.09 -8.57
C GLU A 325 -28.52 9.57 -8.61
N THR A 326 -27.65 8.98 -9.45
CA THR A 326 -27.38 7.53 -9.41
C THR A 326 -26.66 7.10 -8.12
N ARG A 327 -25.95 8.02 -7.45
CA ARG A 327 -25.45 7.80 -6.08
C ARG A 327 -26.60 7.55 -5.11
N LYS A 328 -27.75 8.22 -5.15
CA LYS A 328 -28.82 7.94 -4.17
C LYS A 328 -29.39 6.53 -4.28
N GLU A 329 -29.45 5.96 -5.49
CA GLU A 329 -30.05 4.64 -5.74
C GLU A 329 -29.02 3.49 -5.72
N ARG A 330 -27.74 3.75 -6.08
CA ARG A 330 -26.67 2.73 -6.17
C ARG A 330 -25.57 2.83 -5.10
N SER A 331 -25.44 3.96 -4.37
CA SER A 331 -24.33 4.27 -3.43
C SER A 331 -24.10 3.22 -2.36
N MET A 332 -25.13 2.51 -1.94
CA MET A 332 -24.99 1.49 -0.89
C MET A 332 -24.60 0.10 -1.42
N LEU A 333 -24.70 -0.19 -2.73
CA LEU A 333 -24.40 -1.52 -3.28
C LEU A 333 -22.96 -1.64 -3.80
N LEU A 334 -22.36 -0.55 -4.28
CA LEU A 334 -21.01 -0.56 -4.89
C LEU A 334 -19.87 -0.47 -3.85
N ASN A 335 -20.13 0.03 -2.64
CA ASN A 335 -19.17 0.05 -1.53
C ASN A 335 -19.22 -1.23 -0.67
N LYS A 336 -19.88 -2.31 -1.13
CA LYS A 336 -20.02 -3.59 -0.40
C LYS A 336 -19.03 -4.66 -0.83
N ARG A 337 -18.22 -4.41 -1.87
CA ARG A 337 -17.26 -5.38 -2.39
C ARG A 337 -15.86 -4.97 -1.99
N ILE A 338 -15.02 -5.96 -1.70
CA ILE A 338 -13.68 -5.74 -1.20
C ILE A 338 -12.86 -4.94 -2.22
N GLY A 339 -12.28 -3.83 -1.77
CA GLY A 339 -11.42 -2.96 -2.57
C GLY A 339 -12.15 -2.09 -3.60
N HIS A 340 -13.48 -2.02 -3.60
CA HIS A 340 -14.22 -1.22 -4.58
C HIS A 340 -14.51 0.19 -4.05
N ARG A 341 -14.35 1.18 -4.93
CA ARG A 341 -14.81 2.55 -4.71
C ARG A 341 -15.75 2.98 -5.84
N PHE A 342 -16.77 3.76 -5.51
CA PHE A 342 -17.81 4.16 -6.46
C PHE A 342 -17.29 4.98 -7.66
N ASP A 343 -16.26 5.78 -7.44
CA ASP A 343 -15.62 6.69 -8.39
C ASP A 343 -14.18 6.25 -8.70
N GLN A 344 -13.93 4.93 -8.67
CA GLN A 344 -12.73 4.36 -9.28
C GLN A 344 -12.88 4.28 -10.80
N VAL A 345 -11.77 4.44 -11.52
CA VAL A 345 -11.76 4.25 -12.99
C VAL A 345 -12.21 2.86 -13.41
N ARG A 346 -12.78 2.77 -14.62
CA ARG A 346 -13.16 1.51 -15.26
C ARG A 346 -12.43 1.35 -16.59
N TRP A 347 -12.22 0.09 -16.96
CA TRP A 347 -11.49 -0.30 -18.15
C TRP A 347 -12.43 -1.05 -19.08
N ALA A 348 -12.34 -0.77 -20.38
CA ALA A 348 -13.09 -1.47 -21.40
C ALA A 348 -12.18 -1.93 -22.54
N ASP A 349 -12.65 -2.88 -23.36
CA ASP A 349 -12.04 -3.16 -24.66
C ASP A 349 -12.39 -2.07 -25.70
N LYS A 350 -11.85 -2.18 -26.92
CA LYS A 350 -12.11 -1.20 -28.00
C LYS A 350 -13.57 -1.17 -28.44
N GLU A 351 -14.28 -2.26 -28.19
CA GLU A 351 -15.70 -2.44 -28.46
C GLU A 351 -16.58 -1.87 -27.32
N GLY A 352 -15.97 -1.36 -26.24
CA GLY A 352 -16.63 -0.73 -25.11
C GLY A 352 -17.13 -1.70 -24.03
N GLN A 353 -16.77 -2.99 -24.11
CA GLN A 353 -17.12 -3.99 -23.10
C GLN A 353 -16.17 -3.92 -21.91
N GLU A 354 -16.70 -4.04 -20.68
CA GLU A 354 -15.88 -3.97 -19.46
C GLU A 354 -14.84 -5.08 -19.43
N VAL A 355 -13.60 -4.73 -19.08
CA VAL A 355 -12.52 -5.68 -18.91
C VAL A 355 -12.83 -6.57 -17.70
N THR A 356 -12.91 -7.87 -17.94
CA THR A 356 -13.22 -8.89 -16.92
C THR A 356 -12.01 -9.67 -16.43
N GLU A 357 -10.82 -9.42 -16.99
CA GLU A 357 -9.61 -10.12 -16.56
C GLU A 357 -9.16 -9.67 -15.15
N PRO A 358 -8.58 -10.58 -14.35
CA PRO A 358 -7.98 -10.24 -13.05
C PRO A 358 -7.00 -9.06 -13.09
N THR A 359 -6.81 -8.41 -11.94
CA THR A 359 -5.90 -7.27 -11.81
C THR A 359 -4.44 -7.65 -12.06
N GLY A 360 -3.61 -6.66 -12.38
CA GLY A 360 -2.16 -6.87 -12.46
C GLY A 360 -1.56 -7.42 -11.15
N ALA A 361 -2.08 -7.02 -9.99
CA ALA A 361 -1.68 -7.55 -8.69
C ALA A 361 -1.95 -9.06 -8.57
N ALA A 362 -3.09 -9.52 -9.06
CA ALA A 362 -3.44 -10.95 -9.09
C ALA A 362 -2.48 -11.74 -9.99
N TRP A 363 -2.11 -11.19 -11.14
CA TRP A 363 -1.10 -11.80 -12.01
C TRP A 363 0.30 -11.81 -11.39
N VAL A 364 0.68 -10.78 -10.64
CA VAL A 364 1.94 -10.79 -9.87
C VAL A 364 1.92 -11.90 -8.84
N LEU A 365 0.81 -12.06 -8.10
CA LEU A 365 0.67 -13.16 -7.13
C LEU A 365 0.79 -14.53 -7.81
N ALA A 366 0.14 -14.72 -8.96
CA ALA A 366 0.28 -15.94 -9.75
C ALA A 366 1.74 -16.19 -10.17
N TRP A 367 2.44 -15.18 -10.68
CA TRP A 367 3.88 -15.26 -11.00
C TRP A 367 4.71 -15.70 -9.79
N GLN A 368 4.49 -15.09 -8.62
CA GLN A 368 5.24 -15.43 -7.41
C GLN A 368 4.97 -16.87 -6.95
N ILE A 369 3.82 -17.45 -7.27
CA ILE A 369 3.50 -18.85 -6.94
C ILE A 369 4.08 -19.81 -8.00
N THR A 370 3.88 -19.53 -9.28
CA THR A 370 4.13 -20.49 -10.36
C THR A 370 5.50 -20.36 -11.02
N GLY A 371 6.11 -19.17 -10.97
CA GLY A 371 7.31 -18.87 -11.75
C GLY A 371 7.07 -18.84 -13.26
N GLU A 372 5.82 -18.69 -13.73
CA GLU A 372 5.54 -18.58 -15.17
C GLU A 372 5.54 -17.12 -15.66
N GLU A 373 6.55 -16.74 -16.46
CA GLU A 373 6.81 -15.34 -16.85
C GLU A 373 5.64 -14.64 -17.56
N ARG A 374 4.75 -15.40 -18.21
CA ARG A 374 3.55 -14.87 -18.89
C ARG A 374 2.66 -14.04 -17.95
N TYR A 375 2.59 -14.41 -16.66
CA TYR A 375 1.83 -13.63 -15.67
C TYR A 375 2.50 -12.28 -15.40
N ALA A 376 3.83 -12.27 -15.20
CA ALA A 376 4.60 -11.04 -14.98
C ALA A 376 4.53 -10.12 -16.21
N ALA A 377 4.63 -10.67 -17.42
CA ALA A 377 4.51 -9.91 -18.66
C ALA A 377 3.13 -9.25 -18.80
N ARG A 378 2.03 -9.98 -18.55
CA ARG A 378 0.68 -9.41 -18.60
C ARG A 378 0.46 -8.34 -17.52
N ALA A 379 0.92 -8.60 -16.30
CA ALA A 379 0.81 -7.65 -15.19
C ALA A 379 1.50 -6.32 -15.53
N MET A 380 2.73 -6.40 -16.04
CA MET A 380 3.53 -5.22 -16.40
C MET A 380 2.92 -4.44 -17.56
N PHE A 381 2.40 -5.14 -18.58
CA PHE A 381 1.67 -4.51 -19.68
C PHE A 381 0.46 -3.72 -19.15
N LEU A 382 -0.36 -4.34 -18.30
CA LEU A 382 -1.53 -3.66 -17.71
C LEU A 382 -1.12 -2.43 -16.90
N ALA A 383 -0.04 -2.50 -16.12
CA ALA A 383 0.45 -1.38 -15.34
C ALA A 383 0.88 -0.20 -16.22
N GLY A 384 1.66 -0.45 -17.27
CA GLY A 384 2.09 0.58 -18.21
C GLY A 384 0.94 1.18 -19.02
N GLU A 385 0.06 0.34 -19.56
CA GLU A 385 -1.00 0.79 -20.46
C GLU A 385 -2.10 1.56 -19.74
N ARG A 386 -2.53 1.09 -18.56
CA ARG A 386 -3.53 1.80 -17.74
C ARG A 386 -3.00 3.13 -17.24
N LEU A 387 -1.73 3.21 -16.87
CA LEU A 387 -1.11 4.48 -16.49
C LEU A 387 -1.03 5.44 -17.68
N ARG A 388 -0.66 4.95 -18.87
CA ARG A 388 -0.62 5.77 -20.09
C ARG A 388 -1.99 6.37 -20.40
N LEU A 389 -3.04 5.55 -20.37
CA LEU A 389 -4.43 6.00 -20.58
C LEU A 389 -4.89 6.98 -19.50
N ALA A 390 -4.52 6.75 -18.24
CA ALA A 390 -4.83 7.66 -17.14
C ALA A 390 -4.21 9.05 -17.37
N MET A 391 -2.96 9.11 -17.83
CA MET A 391 -2.28 10.38 -18.13
C MET A 391 -2.97 11.21 -19.22
N GLU A 392 -3.73 10.58 -20.10
CA GLU A 392 -4.42 11.27 -21.20
C GLU A 392 -5.73 11.95 -20.74
N LYS A 393 -6.28 11.53 -19.59
CA LYS A 393 -7.67 11.86 -19.21
C LYS A 393 -7.84 12.33 -17.77
N LEU A 394 -6.89 12.02 -16.88
CA LEU A 394 -7.02 12.25 -15.44
C LEU A 394 -6.03 13.30 -14.95
N GLN A 395 -6.34 13.88 -13.78
CA GLN A 395 -5.44 14.75 -13.03
C GLN A 395 -4.53 13.92 -12.11
N ASP A 396 -3.43 14.53 -11.62
CA ASP A 396 -2.47 13.85 -10.75
C ASP A 396 -3.09 13.34 -9.44
N GLY A 397 -4.04 14.11 -8.88
CA GLY A 397 -4.77 13.74 -7.67
C GLY A 397 -4.28 14.42 -6.38
N ARG A 398 -3.51 15.52 -6.48
CA ARG A 398 -3.04 16.25 -5.31
C ARG A 398 -4.17 16.76 -4.41
N ASP A 399 -5.26 17.26 -4.99
CA ASP A 399 -6.39 17.82 -4.22
C ASP A 399 -7.32 16.75 -3.62
N HIS A 400 -7.13 15.48 -3.99
CA HIS A 400 -7.89 14.35 -3.46
C HIS A 400 -7.13 13.02 -3.69
N GLY A 401 -6.02 12.84 -2.96
CA GLY A 401 -5.14 11.68 -3.04
C GLY A 401 -5.79 10.34 -2.66
N CYS A 402 -6.82 10.32 -1.82
CA CYS A 402 -7.61 9.10 -1.53
C CYS A 402 -8.74 8.85 -2.56
N GLY A 403 -8.87 9.78 -3.51
CA GLY A 403 -9.64 9.63 -4.74
C GLY A 403 -9.20 8.42 -5.58
N GLY A 404 -9.91 8.19 -6.67
CA GLY A 404 -9.96 6.94 -7.44
C GLY A 404 -10.12 7.19 -8.93
N ASN A 405 -10.33 8.45 -9.28
CA ASN A 405 -10.36 8.96 -10.64
C ASN A 405 -9.19 9.93 -10.87
N THR A 406 -7.99 9.51 -10.48
CA THR A 406 -6.75 10.28 -10.59
C THR A 406 -5.62 9.37 -11.06
N ILE A 407 -4.57 9.95 -11.65
CA ILE A 407 -3.37 9.19 -12.04
C ILE A 407 -2.73 8.57 -10.80
N GLY A 408 -2.64 9.34 -9.70
CA GLY A 408 -2.19 8.85 -8.40
C GLY A 408 -2.95 7.60 -7.97
N ALA A 409 -4.29 7.58 -8.05
CA ALA A 409 -5.07 6.41 -7.67
C ALA A 409 -4.88 5.19 -8.58
N VAL A 410 -4.65 5.38 -9.88
CA VAL A 410 -4.29 4.26 -10.78
C VAL A 410 -2.93 3.68 -10.41
N ALA A 411 -1.98 4.54 -10.06
CA ALA A 411 -0.61 4.15 -9.74
C ALA A 411 -0.47 3.56 -8.33
N SER A 412 -0.96 4.25 -7.31
CA SER A 412 -0.86 3.87 -5.91
C SER A 412 -2.09 3.19 -5.37
N GLY A 413 -3.28 3.31 -5.96
CA GLY A 413 -4.53 2.81 -5.38
C GLY A 413 -5.26 3.90 -4.60
N HIS A 414 -6.59 3.80 -4.54
CA HIS A 414 -7.48 4.73 -3.83
C HIS A 414 -7.70 4.34 -2.37
N GLY A 415 -8.49 5.12 -1.60
CA GLY A 415 -8.72 4.88 -0.16
C GLY A 415 -9.20 3.47 0.22
N ARG A 416 -10.00 2.79 -0.62
CA ARG A 416 -10.41 1.38 -0.39
C ARG A 416 -9.41 0.31 -0.85
N ALA A 417 -8.41 0.69 -1.63
CA ALA A 417 -7.36 -0.21 -2.10
C ALA A 417 -6.05 -0.01 -1.30
N ASP A 418 -6.09 0.79 -0.22
CA ASP A 418 -5.00 1.02 0.75
C ASP A 418 -3.60 1.00 0.12
N ARG A 419 -3.37 1.90 -0.84
CA ARG A 419 -2.07 2.06 -1.53
C ARG A 419 -1.59 0.82 -2.32
N PHE A 420 -2.50 -0.02 -2.83
CA PHE A 420 -2.21 -1.11 -3.77
C PHE A 420 -2.71 -0.85 -5.20
N GLY A 421 -2.11 0.11 -5.90
CA GLY A 421 -2.36 0.40 -7.32
C GLY A 421 -1.36 -0.30 -8.25
N HIS A 422 -1.39 0.04 -9.54
CA HIS A 422 -0.56 -0.62 -10.55
C HIS A 422 0.95 -0.50 -10.32
N VAL A 423 1.43 0.54 -9.65
CA VAL A 423 2.86 0.69 -9.36
C VAL A 423 3.24 -0.06 -8.09
N ASN A 424 2.54 0.17 -6.97
CA ASN A 424 2.87 -0.49 -5.69
C ASN A 424 2.57 -1.99 -5.66
N SER A 425 1.63 -2.48 -6.47
CA SER A 425 1.28 -3.92 -6.53
C SER A 425 1.85 -4.68 -7.73
N VAL A 426 2.47 -3.98 -8.70
CA VAL A 426 3.06 -4.62 -9.89
C VAL A 426 4.49 -4.17 -10.12
N TRP A 427 4.70 -2.89 -10.42
CA TRP A 427 6.03 -2.37 -10.76
C TRP A 427 7.04 -2.61 -9.63
N GLY A 428 6.76 -2.15 -8.41
CA GLY A 428 7.68 -2.33 -7.28
C GLY A 428 7.96 -3.81 -6.97
N PRO A 429 6.92 -4.64 -6.75
CA PRO A 429 7.09 -6.06 -6.47
C PRO A 429 7.85 -6.83 -7.55
N LEU A 430 7.65 -6.53 -8.84
CA LEU A 430 8.35 -7.24 -9.93
C LEU A 430 9.77 -6.72 -10.16
N LEU A 431 10.07 -5.44 -9.98
CA LEU A 431 11.39 -4.90 -10.38
C LEU A 431 12.44 -4.95 -9.27
N ILE A 432 11.98 -4.70 -8.04
CA ILE A 432 12.84 -4.52 -6.86
C ILE A 432 12.40 -5.42 -5.71
N GLY A 433 11.42 -6.30 -5.93
CA GLY A 433 10.89 -7.18 -4.90
C GLY A 433 10.26 -6.40 -3.75
N SER A 434 9.70 -5.22 -4.01
CA SER A 434 9.28 -4.35 -2.93
C SER A 434 8.06 -4.87 -2.18
N SER A 435 7.97 -4.53 -0.90
CA SER A 435 6.77 -4.72 -0.07
C SER A 435 6.65 -3.57 0.91
N ARG A 436 5.42 -3.16 1.19
CA ARG A 436 5.12 -2.18 2.22
C ARG A 436 5.29 -2.80 3.61
N VAL A 437 6.16 -2.22 4.42
CA VAL A 437 6.40 -2.60 5.82
C VAL A 437 6.36 -1.31 6.64
N PHE A 438 5.68 -1.29 7.78
CA PHE A 438 5.49 -0.11 8.65
C PHE A 438 5.18 1.15 7.84
N SER A 439 4.19 1.05 6.93
CA SER A 439 3.75 2.12 6.02
C SER A 439 4.82 2.71 5.07
N ALA A 440 5.92 2.00 4.82
CA ALA A 440 6.96 2.42 3.87
C ALA A 440 7.31 1.30 2.89
N GLU A 441 7.55 1.66 1.63
CA GLU A 441 8.01 0.70 0.62
C GLU A 441 9.45 0.26 0.94
N GLN A 442 9.68 -1.06 0.98
CA GLN A 442 11.00 -1.65 1.22
C GLN A 442 11.43 -2.57 0.07
N PRO A 443 12.50 -2.23 -0.66
CA PRO A 443 13.05 -3.07 -1.73
C PRO A 443 13.83 -4.29 -1.21
N LEU A 444 13.77 -5.42 -1.93
CA LEU A 444 14.74 -6.52 -1.81
C LEU A 444 15.99 -6.29 -2.66
N VAL A 445 15.83 -5.61 -3.79
CA VAL A 445 16.94 -5.29 -4.69
C VAL A 445 17.09 -3.79 -4.71
N ILE A 446 18.24 -3.32 -4.24
CA ILE A 446 18.58 -1.90 -4.24
C ILE A 446 19.54 -1.67 -5.40
N TYR A 447 19.29 -0.65 -6.21
CA TYR A 447 20.22 -0.19 -7.25
C TYR A 447 20.83 1.15 -6.82
N PRO A 448 22.01 1.18 -6.17
CA PRO A 448 22.57 2.42 -5.62
C PRO A 448 22.83 3.51 -6.67
N SER A 449 23.07 3.11 -7.91
CA SER A 449 23.30 4.02 -9.04
C SER A 449 22.13 4.06 -10.03
N GLY A 450 20.99 3.47 -9.66
CA GLY A 450 19.86 3.24 -10.55
C GLY A 450 20.08 2.05 -11.51
N LEU A 451 18.98 1.45 -11.94
CA LEU A 451 18.96 0.42 -12.98
C LEU A 451 19.24 1.08 -14.34
N PRO A 452 20.29 0.68 -15.07
CA PRO A 452 20.65 1.30 -16.34
C PRO A 452 19.50 1.29 -17.36
N ASP A 453 19.44 2.32 -18.21
CA ASP A 453 18.48 2.36 -19.30
C ASP A 453 18.72 1.20 -20.28
N GLY A 454 17.62 0.60 -20.74
CA GLY A 454 17.66 -0.61 -21.55
C GLY A 454 17.91 -1.89 -20.76
N VAL A 455 17.97 -1.86 -19.43
CA VAL A 455 17.98 -3.07 -18.60
C VAL A 455 16.63 -3.24 -17.91
N ALA A 456 16.03 -4.41 -18.07
CA ALA A 456 14.84 -4.85 -17.35
C ALA A 456 15.25 -5.71 -16.13
N SER A 457 14.36 -5.83 -15.14
CA SER A 457 14.59 -6.55 -13.88
C SER A 457 13.33 -7.28 -13.45
N LEU A 458 13.46 -8.55 -13.08
CA LEU A 458 12.37 -9.39 -12.60
C LEU A 458 12.77 -10.08 -11.29
N VAL A 459 12.01 -9.85 -10.22
CA VAL A 459 12.26 -10.36 -8.88
C VAL A 459 11.21 -11.39 -8.50
N ASN A 460 11.67 -12.57 -8.11
CA ASN A 460 10.86 -13.60 -7.49
C ASN A 460 11.33 -13.76 -6.04
N TRP A 461 10.40 -13.79 -5.08
CA TRP A 461 10.71 -13.94 -3.65
C TRP A 461 10.06 -15.17 -3.02
N ALA A 462 9.25 -15.93 -3.75
CA ALA A 462 8.47 -17.04 -3.21
C ALA A 462 8.96 -18.41 -3.70
N GLY A 463 9.31 -18.54 -4.97
CA GLY A 463 9.85 -19.77 -5.56
C GLY A 463 11.37 -19.75 -5.54
N ASN A 464 11.99 -19.48 -6.70
CA ASN A 464 13.42 -19.26 -6.82
C ASN A 464 13.74 -17.83 -6.38
N THR A 465 14.02 -17.66 -5.09
CA THR A 465 14.25 -16.33 -4.52
C THR A 465 15.49 -15.69 -5.13
N GLY A 466 15.29 -14.67 -5.96
CA GLY A 466 16.33 -14.14 -6.83
C GLY A 466 15.87 -12.96 -7.67
N VAL A 467 16.82 -12.41 -8.40
CA VAL A 467 16.63 -11.32 -9.36
C VAL A 467 17.22 -11.72 -10.71
N GLU A 468 16.46 -11.46 -11.75
CA GLU A 468 16.85 -11.65 -13.14
C GLU A 468 16.94 -10.29 -13.83
N TRP A 469 17.93 -10.11 -14.69
CA TRP A 469 18.10 -8.92 -15.51
C TRP A 469 18.23 -9.29 -16.97
N PHE A 470 17.61 -8.49 -17.83
CA PHE A 470 17.72 -8.63 -19.28
C PHE A 470 18.11 -7.30 -19.92
N ASN A 471 19.13 -7.31 -20.77
CA ASN A 471 19.56 -6.12 -21.50
C ASN A 471 18.86 -6.04 -22.87
N THR A 472 17.88 -5.13 -22.99
CA THR A 472 17.16 -4.82 -24.23
C THR A 472 17.92 -3.82 -25.12
N GLY A 473 19.04 -3.28 -24.67
CA GLY A 473 19.84 -2.29 -25.40
C GLY A 473 20.85 -2.92 -26.37
N GLU A 474 21.60 -2.05 -27.05
CA GLU A 474 22.57 -2.44 -28.08
C GLU A 474 24.02 -2.55 -27.56
N VAL A 475 24.27 -2.10 -26.33
CA VAL A 475 25.60 -2.12 -25.69
C VAL A 475 25.56 -2.84 -24.36
N ALA A 476 26.69 -3.42 -23.95
CA ALA A 476 26.79 -4.08 -22.65
C ALA A 476 26.53 -3.06 -21.53
N ARG A 477 25.79 -3.48 -20.49
CA ARG A 477 25.45 -2.63 -19.35
C ARG A 477 25.91 -3.30 -18.06
N THR A 478 26.52 -2.53 -17.17
CA THR A 478 26.86 -3.00 -15.83
C THR A 478 25.79 -2.54 -14.84
N VAL A 479 25.12 -3.50 -14.21
CA VAL A 479 24.20 -3.26 -13.11
C VAL A 479 24.98 -3.29 -11.81
N THR A 480 24.83 -2.23 -11.01
CA THR A 480 25.30 -2.21 -9.62
C THR A 480 24.11 -2.40 -8.71
N TRP A 481 24.14 -3.43 -7.86
CA TRP A 481 23.01 -3.79 -7.01
C TRP A 481 23.45 -4.23 -5.62
N VAL A 482 22.54 -4.16 -4.65
CA VAL A 482 22.71 -4.64 -3.27
C VAL A 482 21.53 -5.54 -2.94
N ASP A 483 21.82 -6.66 -2.29
CA ASP A 483 20.82 -7.54 -1.69
C ASP A 483 20.25 -6.89 -0.42
N GLY A 484 19.12 -6.20 -0.56
CA GLY A 484 18.40 -5.53 0.51
C GLY A 484 17.77 -6.48 1.53
N SER A 485 17.79 -7.79 1.27
CA SER A 485 17.40 -8.80 2.25
C SER A 485 18.46 -9.02 3.35
N ARG A 486 19.66 -8.43 3.19
CA ARG A 486 20.81 -8.60 4.08
C ARG A 486 21.31 -7.29 4.67
N PRO A 487 21.29 -7.13 6.01
CA PRO A 487 21.95 -6.02 6.69
C PRO A 487 23.43 -5.96 6.35
N GLY A 488 23.91 -4.78 5.92
CA GLY A 488 25.31 -4.55 5.63
C GLY A 488 25.83 -5.19 4.33
N ALA A 489 24.94 -5.70 3.45
CA ALA A 489 25.35 -6.18 2.14
C ALA A 489 26.08 -5.09 1.33
N THR A 490 27.20 -5.48 0.72
CA THR A 490 28.00 -4.58 -0.12
C THR A 490 27.50 -4.59 -1.56
N PRO A 491 27.71 -3.51 -2.33
CA PRO A 491 27.38 -3.47 -3.74
C PRO A 491 28.09 -4.57 -4.54
N GLN A 492 27.34 -5.17 -5.45
CA GLN A 492 27.79 -6.16 -6.43
C GLN A 492 27.61 -5.62 -7.84
N HIS A 493 28.41 -6.12 -8.79
CA HIS A 493 28.41 -5.67 -10.17
C HIS A 493 28.20 -6.84 -11.12
N VAL A 494 27.23 -6.69 -12.03
CA VAL A 494 26.93 -7.70 -13.06
C VAL A 494 26.92 -7.00 -14.41
N THR A 495 27.77 -7.45 -15.34
CA THR A 495 27.78 -6.94 -16.72
C THR A 495 26.93 -7.84 -17.60
N ILE A 496 25.98 -7.23 -18.31
CA ILE A 496 24.98 -7.91 -19.11
C ILE A 496 25.18 -7.49 -20.57
N PRO A 497 25.63 -8.39 -21.46
CA PRO A 497 25.72 -8.11 -22.88
C PRO A 497 24.35 -7.84 -23.54
N PRO A 498 24.31 -7.19 -24.71
CA PRO A 498 23.08 -6.97 -25.46
C PRO A 498 22.30 -8.25 -25.74
N GLY A 499 20.99 -8.27 -25.44
CA GLY A 499 20.13 -9.42 -25.67
C GLY A 499 20.44 -10.64 -24.78
N GLU A 500 21.19 -10.45 -23.69
CA GLU A 500 21.48 -11.50 -22.72
C GLU A 500 20.76 -11.29 -21.40
N GLN A 501 20.57 -12.41 -20.69
CA GLN A 501 20.05 -12.48 -19.34
C GLN A 501 21.16 -12.81 -18.33
N ARG A 502 21.05 -12.25 -17.14
CA ARG A 502 21.84 -12.64 -15.95
C ARG A 502 20.92 -12.74 -14.75
N GLU A 503 21.29 -13.57 -13.79
CA GLU A 503 20.53 -13.76 -12.56
C GLU A 503 21.45 -13.76 -11.34
N ALA A 504 20.88 -13.44 -10.18
CA ALA A 504 21.54 -13.58 -8.90
C ALA A 504 20.53 -14.03 -7.83
N PRO A 505 20.94 -14.92 -6.90
CA PRO A 505 20.08 -15.33 -5.80
C PRO A 505 19.91 -14.19 -4.77
N LEU A 506 18.78 -14.21 -4.07
CA LEU A 506 18.52 -13.39 -2.89
C LEU A 506 18.53 -14.29 -1.65
N GLU A 507 19.10 -13.83 -0.54
CA GLU A 507 19.22 -14.69 0.66
C GLU A 507 17.87 -14.88 1.36
N LYS A 508 17.05 -13.82 1.45
CA LYS A 508 15.75 -13.88 2.13
C LYS A 508 14.65 -13.26 1.29
N ALA A 509 13.45 -13.80 1.48
CA ALA A 509 12.25 -13.29 0.84
C ALA A 509 11.79 -11.94 1.43
N PHE A 510 12.25 -11.52 2.61
CA PHE A 510 11.80 -10.29 3.27
C PHE A 510 13.00 -9.42 3.68
N PRO A 511 12.93 -8.07 3.52
CA PRO A 511 13.97 -7.18 4.01
C PRO A 511 14.11 -7.29 5.53
N ILE A 512 15.32 -7.10 6.09
CA ILE A 512 15.51 -7.06 7.54
C ILE A 512 15.41 -5.61 8.02
N ALA A 513 14.36 -5.31 8.78
CA ALA A 513 14.15 -4.01 9.40
C ALA A 513 13.99 -4.18 10.92
N ARG A 514 15.01 -4.69 11.61
CA ARG A 514 15.10 -4.46 13.05
C ARG A 514 15.65 -3.05 13.22
N ALA A 515 14.89 -2.17 13.87
CA ALA A 515 15.45 -0.94 14.40
C ALA A 515 16.64 -1.33 15.28
N VAL A 516 17.85 -0.93 14.89
CA VAL A 516 19.00 -1.13 15.75
C VAL A 516 18.77 -0.18 16.92
N ALA A 517 18.51 -0.73 18.11
CA ALA A 517 18.43 0.04 19.33
C ALA A 517 19.73 0.85 19.46
N GLY A 518 19.61 2.18 19.39
CA GLY A 518 20.68 3.12 19.69
C GLY A 518 20.72 3.42 21.17
#